data_AF-A0A3M5B308-F1
#
_entry.id   AF-A0A3M5B308-F1
#
_cell.length_a   1.000
_cell.length_b   1.000
_cell.length_c   1.000
_cell.angle_alpha   90.00
_cell.angle_beta   90.00
_cell.angle_gamma   90.00
#
_symmetry.space_group_name_H-M   'P 1'
#
loop_
_entity.id
_entity.type
_entity.pdbx_description
1 polymer ?
#
loop_
_entity_poly.entity_id
_entity_poly.type
_entity_poly.pdbx_seq_one_letter_code
_entity_poly.pdbx_strand_id
1 'polypeptide(L)'
;MLMQRAWQQSIGTEPGKVAVTSDDERLGHFPIEGTVSLAMARFTDIGAQFWVNQLDPHGVVISSERLKQTARVKNGELTYLDNGNLALLIKVSPL
;
A
#
# COMPACT_ATOMS: atom_id res chain seq x y z
N MET A 1 -2.47 12.72 6.56
CA MET A 1 -1.41 12.43 5.58
C MET A 1 -2.02 11.62 4.44
N LEU A 2 -1.59 11.81 3.20
CA LEU A 2 -2.13 11.09 2.03
C LEU A 2 -0.99 10.75 1.08
N MET A 3 -0.93 9.50 0.64
CA MET A 3 -0.03 9.05 -0.42
C MET A 3 -0.84 8.55 -1.61
N GLN A 4 -0.47 9.00 -2.81
CA GLN A 4 -0.97 8.48 -4.07
C GLN A 4 0.19 7.93 -4.90
N ARG A 5 0.05 6.70 -5.38
CA ARG A 5 1.03 6.00 -6.20
C ARG A 5 0.32 5.19 -7.27
N ALA A 6 0.91 5.16 -8.45
CA ALA A 6 0.50 4.32 -9.57
C ALA A 6 1.77 3.73 -10.19
N TRP A 7 1.71 2.46 -10.56
CA TRP A 7 2.82 1.76 -11.21
C TRP A 7 2.26 0.64 -12.08
N GLN A 8 3.13 0.05 -12.90
CA GLN A 8 2.83 -1.13 -13.70
C GLN A 8 3.74 -2.28 -13.26
N GLN A 9 3.22 -3.50 -13.26
CA GLN A 9 3.98 -4.71 -12.98
C GLN A 9 3.35 -5.89 -13.73
N SER A 10 4.15 -6.90 -14.03
CA SER A 10 3.64 -8.19 -14.47
C SER A 10 2.96 -8.90 -13.29
N ILE A 11 1.71 -9.30 -13.46
CA ILE A 11 0.93 -9.99 -12.42
C ILE A 11 0.56 -11.38 -12.95
N GLY A 12 0.92 -12.41 -12.19
CA GLY A 12 0.53 -13.79 -12.45
C GLY A 12 -0.53 -14.27 -11.45
N THR A 13 -0.72 -15.58 -11.42
CA THR A 13 -1.57 -16.24 -10.42
C THR A 13 -0.91 -16.32 -9.04
N GLU A 14 0.41 -16.21 -8.99
CA GLU A 14 1.17 -16.11 -7.73
C GLU A 14 1.31 -14.65 -7.28
N PRO A 15 1.32 -14.35 -5.96
CA PRO A 15 1.45 -12.99 -5.45
C PRO A 15 2.78 -12.31 -5.81
N GLY A 16 2.73 -11.33 -6.71
CA GLY A 16 3.83 -10.39 -6.95
C GLY A 16 3.82 -9.27 -5.93
N LYS A 17 4.95 -9.00 -5.27
CA LYS A 17 5.06 -8.01 -4.18
C LYS A 17 5.90 -6.81 -4.59
N VAL A 18 5.40 -5.61 -4.28
CA VAL A 18 6.05 -4.33 -4.56
C VAL A 18 6.16 -3.51 -3.28
N ALA A 19 7.30 -2.84 -3.09
CA ALA A 19 7.49 -1.85 -2.04
C ALA A 19 6.96 -0.48 -2.50
N VAL A 20 6.27 0.22 -1.60
CA VAL A 20 5.64 1.51 -1.89
C VAL A 20 5.98 2.46 -0.75
N THR A 21 6.52 3.63 -1.09
CA THR A 21 6.94 4.66 -0.14
C THR A 21 6.45 6.05 -0.55
N SER A 22 6.26 6.94 0.44
CA SER A 22 6.00 8.36 0.24
C SER A 22 7.24 9.20 0.53
N ASP A 23 7.31 10.35 -0.13
CA ASP A 23 8.28 11.42 0.18
C ASP A 23 9.75 10.95 0.23
N ASP A 24 10.60 11.73 0.89
CA ASP A 24 12.02 11.43 1.06
C ASP A 24 12.27 10.61 2.33
N GLU A 25 13.21 9.68 2.21
CA GLU A 25 13.70 8.89 3.33
C GLU A 25 14.41 9.76 4.38
N ARG A 26 14.14 9.50 5.66
CA ARG A 26 14.86 10.09 6.78
C ARG A 26 15.24 9.01 7.77
N LEU A 27 16.54 8.86 8.02
CA LEU A 27 17.10 7.89 8.96
C LEU A 27 16.58 6.45 8.76
N GLY A 28 16.40 6.01 7.51
CA GLY A 28 15.91 4.66 7.22
C GLY A 28 14.38 4.52 7.15
N HIS A 29 13.63 5.61 7.30
CA HIS A 29 12.16 5.59 7.33
C HIS A 29 11.55 6.57 6.34
N PHE A 30 10.40 6.19 5.80
CA PHE A 30 9.54 7.10 5.03
C PHE A 30 8.32 7.49 5.86
N PRO A 31 7.71 8.68 5.63
CA PRO A 31 6.44 9.03 6.27
C PRO A 31 5.34 7.98 6.04
N ILE A 32 5.23 7.45 4.82
CA ILE A 32 4.45 6.23 4.54
C ILE A 32 5.37 5.22 3.88
N GLU A 33 5.41 4.01 4.42
CA GLU A 33 6.17 2.90 3.85
C GLU A 33 5.37 1.61 3.94
N GLY A 34 5.59 0.70 2.98
CA GLY A 34 4.89 -0.55 2.99
C GLY A 34 5.06 -1.38 1.74
N THR A 35 4.21 -2.39 1.65
CA THR A 35 4.21 -3.33 0.54
C THR A 35 2.80 -3.66 0.11
N VAL A 36 2.64 -3.87 -1.20
CA VAL A 36 1.42 -4.37 -1.81
C VAL A 36 1.76 -5.65 -2.57
N SER A 37 1.02 -6.71 -2.32
CA SER A 37 1.07 -7.95 -3.10
C SER A 37 -0.19 -8.12 -3.91
N LEU A 38 -0.04 -8.48 -5.19
CA LEU A 38 -1.14 -8.71 -6.13
C LEU A 38 -1.01 -10.10 -6.76
N ALA A 39 -2.11 -10.84 -6.78
CA ALA A 39 -2.25 -12.07 -7.56
C ALA A 39 -3.55 -11.97 -8.38
N MET A 40 -3.49 -12.21 -9.69
CA MET A 40 -4.63 -12.03 -10.58
C MET A 40 -5.04 -13.36 -11.20
N ALA A 41 -6.26 -13.76 -10.91
CA ALA A 41 -6.99 -14.85 -11.56
C ALA A 41 -8.34 -14.29 -12.05
N ARG A 42 -9.46 -14.95 -11.72
CA ARG A 42 -10.82 -14.40 -11.98
C ARG A 42 -11.08 -13.09 -11.22
N PHE A 43 -10.48 -12.96 -10.04
CA PHE A 43 -10.46 -11.75 -9.22
C PHE A 43 -8.99 -11.40 -8.95
N THR A 44 -8.75 -10.17 -8.50
CA THR A 44 -7.42 -9.79 -7.99
C THR A 44 -7.43 -9.91 -6.48
N ASP A 45 -6.55 -10.75 -5.96
CA ASP A 45 -6.23 -10.82 -4.54
C ASP A 45 -5.17 -9.77 -4.21
N ILE A 46 -5.44 -8.98 -3.19
CA ILE A 46 -4.63 -7.88 -2.71
C ILE A 46 -4.22 -8.17 -1.28
N GLY A 47 -2.92 -8.05 -1.00
CA GLY A 47 -2.39 -7.96 0.35
C GLY A 47 -1.66 -6.64 0.52
N ALA A 48 -2.04 -5.84 1.51
CA ALA A 48 -1.45 -4.54 1.79
C ALA A 48 -0.94 -4.48 3.22
N GLN A 49 0.30 -4.03 3.39
CA GLN A 49 0.91 -3.78 4.70
C GLN A 49 1.64 -2.44 4.64
N PHE A 50 1.15 -1.47 5.40
CA PHE A 50 1.69 -0.11 5.44
C PHE A 50 1.90 0.36 6.86
N TRP A 51 2.87 1.25 7.02
CA TRP A 51 3.13 2.04 8.21
C TRP A 51 2.98 3.51 7.84
N VAL A 52 2.30 4.25 8.70
CA VAL A 52 2.20 5.71 8.66
C VAL A 52 3.01 6.23 9.84
N ASN A 53 4.19 6.74 9.53
CA ASN A 53 5.18 7.20 10.50
C ASN A 53 5.03 8.69 10.75
N GLN A 54 4.93 9.08 12.01
CA GLN A 54 5.15 10.45 12.45
C GLN A 54 6.63 10.61 12.78
N LEU A 55 7.29 11.48 12.03
CA LEU A 55 8.70 11.81 12.20
C LEU A 55 8.83 13.14 12.92
N ASP A 56 9.78 13.26 13.83
CA ASP A 56 10.19 14.54 14.38
C ASP A 56 10.99 15.38 13.33
N PRO A 57 11.36 16.63 13.64
CA PRO A 57 12.14 17.46 12.73
C PRO A 57 13.51 16.88 12.33
N HIS A 58 14.06 15.96 13.14
CA HIS A 58 15.34 15.29 12.89
C HIS A 58 15.18 13.98 12.10
N GLY A 59 13.94 13.54 11.82
CA GLY A 59 13.65 12.32 11.08
C GLY A 59 13.50 11.08 11.95
N VAL A 60 13.46 11.21 13.27
CA VAL A 60 13.24 10.08 14.18
C VAL A 60 11.76 9.73 14.22
N VAL A 61 11.42 8.44 14.12
CA VAL A 61 10.05 7.95 14.28
C VAL A 61 9.62 8.11 15.73
N ILE A 62 8.61 8.94 15.98
CA ILE A 62 8.03 9.17 17.31
C ILE A 62 6.69 8.46 17.50
N SER A 63 6.01 8.11 16.42
CA SER A 63 4.80 7.29 16.41
C SER A 63 4.65 6.58 15.07
N SER A 64 4.03 5.42 15.06
CA SER A 64 3.77 4.67 13.84
C SER A 64 2.44 3.93 13.94
N GLU A 65 1.60 4.07 12.93
CA GLU A 65 0.35 3.34 12.82
C GLU A 65 0.39 2.35 11.66
N ARG A 66 -0.11 1.12 11.88
CA ARG A 66 -0.05 0.05 10.88
C ARG A 66 -1.40 -0.20 10.23
N LEU A 67 -1.43 -0.22 8.90
CA LEU A 67 -2.51 -0.80 8.09
C LEU A 67 -2.09 -2.19 7.63
N LYS A 68 -2.92 -3.20 7.90
CA LYS A 68 -2.77 -4.55 7.34
C LYS A 68 -4.12 -5.01 6.82
N GLN A 69 -4.22 -5.15 5.50
CA GLN A 69 -5.47 -5.46 4.83
C GLN A 69 -5.26 -6.55 3.78
N THR A 70 -6.26 -7.41 3.64
CA THR A 70 -6.34 -8.36 2.53
C THR A 70 -7.72 -8.26 1.92
N ALA A 71 -7.79 -8.18 0.60
CA ALA A 71 -9.06 -8.02 -0.09
C ALA A 71 -9.04 -8.78 -1.41
N ARG A 72 -10.22 -9.26 -1.81
CA ARG A 72 -10.46 -9.76 -3.16
C ARG A 72 -11.30 -8.74 -3.90
N VAL A 73 -10.78 -8.17 -4.98
CA VAL A 73 -11.44 -7.10 -5.73
C VAL A 73 -11.72 -7.51 -7.16
N LYS A 74 -12.72 -6.87 -7.77
CA LYS A 74 -12.95 -6.97 -9.21
C LYS A 74 -11.94 -6.09 -9.96
N ASN A 75 -11.47 -6.60 -11.09
CA ASN A 75 -10.57 -5.85 -11.95
C ASN A 75 -11.28 -4.61 -12.51
N GLY A 76 -10.59 -3.47 -12.53
CA GLY A 76 -11.10 -2.19 -13.02
C GLY A 76 -11.94 -1.39 -12.01
N GLU A 77 -12.32 -1.99 -10.88
CA GLU A 77 -13.13 -1.33 -9.85
C GLU A 77 -12.25 -0.60 -8.82
N LEU A 78 -12.73 0.55 -8.35
CA LEU A 78 -12.10 1.29 -7.26
C LEU A 78 -12.67 0.79 -5.94
N THR A 79 -11.84 0.17 -5.11
CA THR A 79 -12.25 -0.41 -3.83
C THR A 79 -11.67 0.40 -2.67
N TYR A 80 -12.53 0.75 -1.71
CA TYR A 80 -12.15 1.34 -0.43
C TYR A 80 -12.06 0.24 0.64
N LEU A 81 -10.93 0.17 1.33
CA LEU A 81 -10.66 -0.76 2.42
C LEU A 81 -10.44 0.03 3.70
N ASP A 82 -11.37 -0.09 4.63
CA ASP A 82 -11.33 0.58 5.92
C ASP A 82 -10.47 -0.21 6.92
N ASN A 83 -9.67 0.51 7.72
CA ASN A 83 -8.86 -0.03 8.81
C ASN A 83 -8.91 0.91 10.04
N GLY A 84 -10.07 1.50 10.30
CA GLY A 84 -10.30 2.38 11.45
C GLY A 84 -9.76 3.78 11.20
N ASN A 85 -8.56 4.08 11.67
CA ASN A 85 -7.96 5.40 11.48
C ASN A 85 -7.24 5.54 10.13
N LEU A 86 -6.90 4.42 9.51
CA LEU A 86 -6.27 4.36 8.19
C LEU A 86 -7.22 3.70 7.20
N ALA A 87 -7.07 4.06 5.94
CA ALA A 87 -7.81 3.41 4.86
C ALA A 87 -6.94 3.33 3.61
N LEU A 88 -7.29 2.38 2.74
CA LEU A 88 -6.65 2.18 1.44
C LEU A 88 -7.71 2.29 0.35
N LEU A 89 -7.41 3.09 -0.68
CA LEU A 89 -8.18 3.14 -1.91
C LEU A 89 -7.33 2.52 -3.03
N ILE A 90 -7.83 1.47 -3.66
CA ILE A 90 -7.06 0.72 -4.67
C ILE A 90 -7.91 0.38 -5.89
N LYS A 91 -7.30 0.51 -7.07
CA LYS A 91 -7.85 0.05 -8.34
C LYS A 91 -6.74 -0.70 -9.08
N VAL A 92 -7.04 -1.92 -9.51
CA VAL A 92 -6.13 -2.74 -10.33
C VAL A 92 -6.78 -2.92 -11.70
N SER A 93 -6.08 -2.52 -12.77
CA SER A 93 -6.59 -2.63 -14.14
C SER A 93 -5.54 -3.30 -15.01
N PRO A 94 -5.92 -4.28 -15.85
CA PRO A 94 -5.03 -4.76 -16.90
C PRO A 94 -4.72 -3.62 -17.88
N LEU A 95 -3.55 -3.69 -18.51
CA LEU A 95 -3.13 -2.77 -19.56
C LEU A 95 -3.80 -3.09 -20.89
#